data_AF-A0AAD4AII9-F1
#
_entry.id   AF-A0AAD4AII9-F1
#
_cell.length_a   1.000
_cell.length_b   1.000
_cell.length_c   1.000
_cell.angle_alpha   90.00
_cell.angle_beta   90.00
_cell.angle_gamma   90.00
#
_symmetry.space_group_name_H-M   'P 1'
#
loop_
_entity.id
_entity.type
_entity.pdbx_description
1 polymer ?
#
loop_
_entity_poly.entity_id
_entity_poly.type
_entity_poly.pdbx_seq_one_letter_code
_entity_poly.pdbx_strand_id
1 'polypeptide(L)'
;MLIKTITISANIMQYIISHLLVTIMVIWLLLNTALCAEPSYKNLADLSNAQQSVVKTWIKHGIKATEHSLGQLEQSTIVVNLKPQYFTLEPVPWANVVRGKTDGVELHFNRYANDTALIDDWTLYHELSHLYHPLFYYQDFWVSEGLATYLQNVIMFNANLISRAEFTHRLWSGLQRGKLQTRHIRNKLSSVSENMWSLNAQQRVYWSGAAFFIEAEIALNTLPTRQFTMSELLNRYQRCCRSKNKQAKVFMSELDKISKTAIFSNLYQKYKNRTDFPKITKEQISQLRF
;
A
#
# COMPACT_ATOMS: atom_id res chain seq x y z
N MET A 1 21.69 -21.93 -65.66
CA MET A 1 21.05 -21.92 -64.32
C MET A 1 20.51 -20.51 -64.09
N LEU A 2 19.21 -20.30 -64.33
CA LEU A 2 18.55 -18.98 -64.26
C LEU A 2 18.17 -18.66 -62.82
N ILE A 3 18.80 -17.64 -62.23
CA ILE A 3 18.41 -17.10 -60.93
C ILE A 3 17.21 -16.17 -61.17
N LYS A 4 16.01 -16.58 -60.78
CA LYS A 4 14.83 -15.70 -60.74
C LYS A 4 14.98 -14.74 -59.56
N THR A 5 15.24 -13.48 -59.85
CA THR A 5 15.13 -12.37 -58.89
C THR A 5 13.66 -12.14 -58.56
N ILE A 6 13.27 -12.36 -57.30
CA ILE A 6 11.93 -12.08 -56.81
C ILE A 6 11.86 -10.59 -56.48
N THR A 7 11.17 -9.80 -57.31
CA THR A 7 10.88 -8.38 -57.04
C THR A 7 9.63 -8.29 -56.16
N ILE A 8 9.80 -7.96 -54.88
CA ILE A 8 8.68 -7.71 -53.96
C ILE A 8 8.15 -6.30 -54.23
N SER A 9 6.85 -6.14 -54.43
CA SER A 9 6.24 -4.83 -54.67
C SER A 9 6.31 -3.95 -53.42
N ALA A 10 6.43 -2.64 -53.60
CA ALA A 10 6.50 -1.67 -52.49
C ALA A 10 5.34 -1.82 -51.49
N ASN A 11 4.15 -2.18 -51.97
CA ASN A 11 2.96 -2.41 -51.14
C ASN A 11 3.11 -3.63 -50.22
N ILE A 12 3.72 -4.72 -50.71
CA ILE A 12 3.99 -5.92 -49.90
C ILE A 12 5.07 -5.61 -48.87
N MET A 13 6.10 -4.86 -49.25
CA MET A 13 7.17 -4.45 -48.34
C MET A 13 6.63 -3.56 -47.20
N GLN A 14 5.73 -2.62 -47.51
CA GLN A 14 5.11 -1.76 -46.51
C GLN A 14 4.15 -2.51 -45.57
N TYR A 15 3.43 -3.51 -46.08
CA TYR A 15 2.60 -4.40 -45.27
C TYR A 15 3.45 -5.24 -44.30
N ILE A 16 4.57 -5.81 -44.76
CA ILE A 16 5.50 -6.58 -43.93
C ILE A 16 6.10 -5.70 -42.83
N ILE A 17 6.53 -4.48 -43.14
CA ILE A 17 7.07 -3.53 -42.14
C ILE A 17 6.01 -3.17 -41.09
N SER A 18 4.78 -2.89 -41.52
CA SER A 18 3.68 -2.59 -40.60
C SER A 18 3.38 -3.75 -39.64
N HIS A 19 3.31 -4.98 -40.16
CA HIS A 19 3.11 -6.17 -39.33
C HIS A 19 4.30 -6.45 -38.40
N LEU A 20 5.53 -6.23 -38.85
CA LEU A 20 6.71 -6.36 -38.01
C LEU A 20 6.69 -5.34 -36.85
N LEU A 21 6.32 -4.08 -37.13
CA LEU A 21 6.20 -3.02 -36.11
C LEU A 21 5.11 -3.33 -35.09
N VAL A 22 3.93 -3.80 -35.53
CA VAL A 22 2.85 -4.23 -34.62
C VAL A 22 3.29 -5.41 -33.76
N THR A 23 3.99 -6.39 -34.35
CA THR A 23 4.48 -7.57 -33.62
C THR A 23 5.55 -7.18 -32.61
N ILE A 24 6.49 -6.29 -32.97
CA ILE A 24 7.49 -5.75 -32.03
C ILE A 24 6.80 -4.95 -30.92
N MET A 25 5.78 -4.15 -31.24
CA MET A 25 5.02 -3.40 -30.24
C MET A 25 4.29 -4.34 -29.27
N VAL A 26 3.67 -5.42 -29.77
CA VAL A 26 3.00 -6.44 -28.95
C VAL A 26 4.01 -7.21 -28.09
N ILE A 27 5.15 -7.61 -28.66
CA ILE A 27 6.23 -8.26 -27.90
C ILE A 27 6.78 -7.33 -26.83
N TRP A 28 6.97 -6.04 -27.15
CA TRP A 28 7.41 -5.04 -26.18
C TRP A 28 6.36 -4.82 -25.08
N LEU A 29 5.06 -4.77 -25.42
CA LEU A 29 3.97 -4.73 -24.44
C LEU A 29 3.90 -5.98 -23.55
N LEU A 30 4.14 -7.17 -24.10
CA LEU A 30 4.15 -8.43 -23.35
C LEU A 30 5.39 -8.55 -22.44
N LEU A 31 6.57 -8.13 -22.92
CA LEU A 31 7.82 -8.12 -22.16
C LEU A 31 7.88 -7.00 -21.10
N ASN A 32 7.11 -5.94 -21.26
CA ASN A 32 7.05 -4.81 -20.34
C ASN A 32 5.86 -4.91 -19.36
N THR A 33 5.31 -6.12 -19.19
CA THR A 33 4.51 -6.44 -18.02
C THR A 33 5.45 -6.48 -16.83
N ALA A 34 5.55 -5.36 -16.14
CA ALA A 34 6.40 -5.27 -14.99
C ALA A 34 5.91 -6.29 -13.94
N LEU A 35 6.76 -7.28 -13.66
CA LEU A 35 6.47 -8.36 -12.73
C LEU A 35 6.37 -7.80 -11.31
N CYS A 36 5.44 -8.36 -10.53
CA CYS A 36 5.32 -7.99 -9.13
C CYS A 36 6.61 -8.28 -8.35
N ALA A 37 6.81 -7.60 -7.22
CA ALA A 37 7.93 -7.90 -6.35
C ALA A 37 7.91 -9.38 -5.91
N GLU A 38 9.03 -10.08 -6.06
CA GLU A 38 9.10 -11.50 -5.75
C GLU A 38 9.35 -11.72 -4.24
N PRO A 39 8.59 -12.59 -3.56
CA PRO A 39 8.83 -12.90 -2.15
C PRO A 39 10.07 -13.79 -1.98
N SER A 40 11.01 -13.34 -1.15
CA SER A 40 12.17 -14.12 -0.68
C SER A 40 11.92 -14.62 0.73
N TYR A 41 11.60 -15.90 0.87
CA TYR A 41 11.17 -16.48 2.14
C TYR A 41 12.32 -16.87 3.06
N LYS A 42 12.20 -16.54 4.35
CA LYS A 42 12.97 -17.11 5.45
C LYS A 42 12.10 -18.07 6.25
N ASN A 43 12.70 -19.18 6.71
CA ASN A 43 12.04 -20.24 7.51
C ASN A 43 10.92 -21.00 6.77
N LEU A 44 10.87 -20.92 5.44
CA LEU A 44 9.88 -21.67 4.65
C LEU A 44 10.08 -23.19 4.75
N ALA A 45 11.34 -23.63 4.82
CA ALA A 45 11.70 -25.04 4.92
C ALA A 45 11.22 -25.70 6.23
N ASP A 46 10.90 -24.91 7.25
CA ASP A 46 10.40 -25.39 8.54
C ASP A 46 8.91 -25.80 8.47
N LEU A 47 8.23 -25.48 7.36
CA LEU A 47 6.84 -25.82 7.10
C LEU A 47 6.72 -27.10 6.27
N SER A 48 5.62 -27.83 6.46
CA SER A 48 5.30 -28.97 5.59
C SER A 48 5.03 -28.51 4.16
N ASN A 49 5.18 -29.40 3.17
CA ASN A 49 4.95 -29.04 1.75
C ASN A 49 3.54 -28.45 1.51
N ALA A 50 2.53 -28.98 2.18
CA ALA A 50 1.16 -28.45 2.11
C ALA A 50 1.09 -27.01 2.67
N GLN A 51 1.71 -26.76 3.81
CA GLN A 51 1.76 -25.42 4.43
C GLN A 51 2.57 -24.43 3.59
N GLN A 52 3.67 -24.87 2.99
CA GLN A 52 4.44 -24.03 2.07
C GLN A 52 3.57 -23.59 0.88
N SER A 53 2.71 -24.46 0.35
CA SER A 53 1.80 -24.11 -0.73
C SER A 53 0.80 -23.04 -0.28
N VAL A 54 0.16 -23.23 0.89
CA VAL A 54 -0.80 -22.26 1.47
C VAL A 54 -0.14 -20.89 1.66
N VAL A 55 1.02 -20.86 2.33
CA VAL A 55 1.74 -19.61 2.64
C VAL A 55 2.21 -18.90 1.37
N LYS A 56 2.70 -19.64 0.36
CA LYS A 56 3.06 -19.07 -0.94
C LYS A 56 1.86 -18.45 -1.65
N THR A 57 0.72 -19.12 -1.65
CA THR A 57 -0.52 -18.59 -2.26
C THR A 57 -0.95 -17.30 -1.55
N TRP A 58 -1.02 -17.32 -0.22
CA TRP A 58 -1.38 -16.17 0.60
C TRP A 58 -0.48 -14.95 0.34
N ILE A 59 0.84 -15.13 0.44
CA ILE A 59 1.79 -14.01 0.30
C ILE A 59 1.83 -13.49 -1.13
N LYS A 60 1.83 -14.36 -2.15
CA LYS A 60 1.79 -13.92 -3.55
C LYS A 60 0.50 -13.17 -3.86
N HIS A 61 -0.63 -13.63 -3.32
CA HIS A 61 -1.90 -12.90 -3.44
C HIS A 61 -1.78 -11.51 -2.81
N GLY A 62 -1.30 -11.42 -1.56
CA GLY A 62 -1.16 -10.15 -0.85
C GLY A 62 -0.27 -9.13 -1.56
N ILE A 63 0.90 -9.56 -2.06
CA ILE A 63 1.81 -8.72 -2.84
C ILE A 63 1.13 -8.24 -4.13
N LYS A 64 0.54 -9.17 -4.90
CA LYS A 64 -0.14 -8.84 -6.15
C LYS A 64 -1.29 -7.86 -5.94
N ALA A 65 -2.13 -8.07 -4.93
CA ALA A 65 -3.23 -7.18 -4.58
C ALA A 65 -2.73 -5.77 -4.18
N THR A 66 -1.64 -5.72 -3.41
CA THR A 66 -1.03 -4.47 -2.98
C THR A 66 -0.47 -3.70 -4.18
N GLU A 67 0.34 -4.32 -5.03
CA GLU A 67 0.94 -3.64 -6.18
C GLU A 67 -0.06 -3.34 -7.30
N HIS A 68 -1.13 -4.13 -7.43
CA HIS A 68 -2.26 -3.79 -8.28
C HIS A 68 -2.93 -2.48 -7.83
N SER A 69 -3.05 -2.29 -6.52
CA SER A 69 -3.71 -1.12 -5.94
C SER A 69 -2.81 0.11 -5.92
N LEU A 70 -1.55 -0.06 -5.48
CA LEU A 70 -0.66 1.06 -5.13
C LEU A 70 0.46 1.28 -6.18
N GLY A 71 0.52 0.44 -7.21
CA GLY A 71 1.66 0.38 -8.13
C GLY A 71 2.83 -0.43 -7.57
N GLN A 72 3.85 -0.64 -8.39
CA GLN A 72 5.00 -1.44 -8.00
C GLN A 72 5.88 -0.73 -6.98
N LEU A 73 6.52 -1.54 -6.13
CA LEU A 73 7.59 -1.05 -5.26
C LEU A 73 8.85 -0.71 -6.07
N GLU A 74 9.66 0.22 -5.56
CA GLU A 74 11.02 0.47 -6.07
C GLU A 74 11.88 -0.81 -6.03
N GLN A 75 11.67 -1.64 -5.00
CA GLN A 75 12.35 -2.93 -4.83
C GLN A 75 11.61 -4.06 -5.56
N SER A 76 12.37 -4.90 -6.27
CA SER A 76 11.84 -6.06 -7.00
C SER A 76 11.70 -7.33 -6.15
N THR A 77 12.07 -7.28 -4.87
CA THR A 77 12.02 -8.42 -3.95
C THR A 77 11.53 -7.96 -2.59
N ILE A 78 10.75 -8.78 -1.90
CA ILE A 78 10.31 -8.55 -0.52
C ILE A 78 10.81 -9.70 0.34
N VAL A 79 11.56 -9.41 1.40
CA VAL A 79 12.00 -10.45 2.35
C VAL A 79 10.81 -10.81 3.25
N VAL A 80 10.43 -12.10 3.31
CA VAL A 80 9.30 -12.55 4.13
C VAL A 80 9.79 -13.54 5.18
N ASN A 81 9.76 -13.13 6.44
CA ASN A 81 10.18 -13.94 7.57
C ASN A 81 8.97 -14.62 8.22
N LEU A 82 8.90 -15.95 8.08
CA LEU A 82 7.77 -16.75 8.51
C LEU A 82 7.94 -17.20 9.97
N LYS A 83 6.92 -16.94 10.79
CA LYS A 83 6.85 -17.31 12.21
C LYS A 83 5.54 -18.07 12.52
N PRO A 84 5.43 -19.35 12.13
CA PRO A 84 4.20 -20.13 12.37
C PRO A 84 3.89 -20.22 13.87
N GLN A 85 2.63 -19.97 14.23
CA GLN A 85 2.10 -20.03 15.58
C GLN A 85 1.16 -21.24 15.72
N TYR A 86 1.36 -22.05 16.77
CA TYR A 86 0.55 -23.24 17.04
C TYR A 86 -0.73 -22.93 17.84
N PHE A 87 -0.68 -21.88 18.67
CA PHE A 87 -1.74 -21.55 19.60
C PHE A 87 -2.16 -20.08 19.40
N THR A 88 -3.00 -19.85 18.40
CA THR A 88 -3.62 -18.55 18.12
C THR A 88 -5.00 -18.77 17.54
N LEU A 89 -5.94 -17.88 17.85
CA LEU A 89 -7.28 -17.87 17.27
C LEU A 89 -7.34 -17.07 15.97
N GLU A 90 -6.51 -16.02 15.87
CA GLU A 90 -6.47 -15.15 14.70
C GLU A 90 -5.60 -15.77 13.59
N PRO A 91 -5.96 -15.60 12.31
CA PRO A 91 -5.13 -16.07 11.19
C PRO A 91 -3.73 -15.46 11.21
N VAL A 92 -3.60 -14.16 11.51
CA VAL A 92 -2.33 -13.45 11.58
C VAL A 92 -2.30 -12.57 12.85
N PRO A 93 -1.99 -13.14 14.03
CA PRO A 93 -2.05 -12.39 15.31
C PRO A 93 -1.06 -11.24 15.42
N TRP A 94 0.02 -11.27 14.64
CA TRP A 94 1.05 -10.24 14.67
C TRP A 94 1.86 -10.20 13.38
N ALA A 95 2.25 -9.01 12.98
CA ALA A 95 3.25 -8.81 11.96
C ALA A 95 3.97 -7.48 12.18
N ASN A 96 5.11 -7.31 11.50
CA ASN A 96 5.79 -6.03 11.43
C ASN A 96 6.67 -5.92 10.20
N VAL A 97 6.85 -4.69 9.71
CA VAL A 97 7.86 -4.38 8.71
C VAL A 97 9.27 -4.60 9.26
N VAL A 98 10.16 -5.12 8.42
CA VAL A 98 11.59 -5.27 8.68
C VAL A 98 12.35 -4.41 7.68
N ARG A 99 13.02 -3.36 8.15
CA ARG A 99 13.76 -2.43 7.29
C ARG A 99 15.20 -2.87 7.11
N GLY A 100 15.73 -2.75 5.89
CA GLY A 100 17.08 -3.21 5.60
C GLY A 100 17.64 -2.75 4.25
N LYS A 101 18.54 -3.55 3.68
CA LYS A 101 18.97 -3.36 2.28
C LYS A 101 17.78 -3.53 1.32
N THR A 102 16.96 -4.53 1.61
CA THR A 102 15.66 -4.81 1.00
C THR A 102 14.66 -4.84 2.14
N ASP A 103 13.60 -4.03 2.06
CA ASP A 103 12.57 -4.05 3.09
C ASP A 103 11.76 -5.35 2.99
N GLY A 104 11.19 -5.76 4.11
CA GLY A 104 10.48 -7.02 4.24
C GLY A 104 9.42 -6.97 5.31
N VAL A 105 8.83 -8.13 5.58
CA VAL A 105 7.81 -8.32 6.61
C VAL A 105 8.14 -9.56 7.44
N GLU A 106 7.92 -9.48 8.73
CA GLU A 106 7.85 -10.63 9.63
C GLU A 106 6.38 -10.94 9.89
N LEU A 107 5.98 -12.20 9.68
CA LEU A 107 4.58 -12.64 9.72
C LEU A 107 4.44 -13.75 10.76
N HIS A 108 3.70 -13.48 11.83
CA HIS A 108 3.26 -14.49 12.77
C HIS A 108 1.84 -14.92 12.38
N PHE A 109 1.68 -16.18 12.00
CA PHE A 109 0.42 -16.67 11.44
C PHE A 109 0.02 -18.01 12.04
N ASN A 110 -1.28 -18.27 12.11
CA ASN A 110 -1.82 -19.55 12.55
C ASN A 110 -1.38 -20.64 11.58
N ARG A 111 -0.59 -21.60 12.09
CA ARG A 111 -0.05 -22.71 11.31
C ARG A 111 -1.15 -23.60 10.67
N TYR A 112 -2.36 -23.56 11.22
CA TYR A 112 -3.50 -24.36 10.79
C TYR A 112 -4.56 -23.57 10.02
N ALA A 113 -4.37 -22.26 9.81
CA ALA A 113 -5.27 -21.49 8.95
C ALA A 113 -5.14 -21.94 7.49
N ASN A 114 -6.27 -21.98 6.79
CA ASN A 114 -6.28 -22.18 5.34
C ASN A 114 -5.93 -20.87 4.61
N ASP A 115 -5.73 -20.96 3.30
CA ASP A 115 -5.39 -19.84 2.44
C ASP A 115 -6.45 -18.75 2.46
N THR A 116 -7.75 -19.09 2.38
CA THR A 116 -8.85 -18.11 2.48
C THR A 116 -8.78 -17.30 3.77
N ALA A 117 -8.62 -17.94 4.92
CA ALA A 117 -8.57 -17.26 6.21
C ALA A 117 -7.36 -16.31 6.33
N LEU A 118 -6.22 -16.69 5.73
CA LEU A 118 -5.04 -15.84 5.70
C LEU A 118 -5.19 -14.69 4.69
N ILE A 119 -5.78 -14.94 3.52
CA ILE A 119 -6.04 -13.93 2.47
C ILE A 119 -7.06 -12.89 2.95
N ASP A 120 -8.10 -13.31 3.66
CA ASP A 120 -9.12 -12.41 4.18
C ASP A 120 -8.64 -11.58 5.38
N ASP A 121 -7.50 -11.96 5.98
CA ASP A 121 -6.89 -11.23 7.09
C ASP A 121 -6.23 -9.92 6.62
N TRP A 122 -6.48 -8.84 7.35
CA TRP A 122 -6.04 -7.50 6.98
C TRP A 122 -4.55 -7.24 7.20
N THR A 123 -3.90 -8.03 8.05
CA THR A 123 -2.58 -7.75 8.63
C THR A 123 -1.48 -7.70 7.56
N LEU A 124 -1.50 -8.62 6.60
CA LEU A 124 -0.52 -8.62 5.51
C LEU A 124 -0.60 -7.34 4.69
N TYR A 125 -1.80 -6.86 4.36
CA TYR A 125 -2.00 -5.64 3.58
C TYR A 125 -1.56 -4.39 4.33
N HIS A 126 -1.72 -4.37 5.65
CA HIS A 126 -1.19 -3.30 6.51
C HIS A 126 0.33 -3.24 6.43
N GLU A 127 1.01 -4.36 6.65
CA GLU A 127 2.47 -4.40 6.63
C GLU A 127 3.07 -4.11 5.25
N LEU A 128 2.46 -4.62 4.18
CA LEU A 128 2.89 -4.31 2.81
C LEU A 128 2.72 -2.82 2.49
N SER A 129 1.70 -2.16 3.04
CA SER A 129 1.50 -0.72 2.87
C SER A 129 2.66 0.10 3.45
N HIS A 130 3.34 -0.40 4.50
CA HIS A 130 4.52 0.27 5.03
C HIS A 130 5.69 0.33 4.04
N LEU A 131 5.76 -0.58 3.07
CA LEU A 131 6.83 -0.58 2.07
C LEU A 131 6.77 0.64 1.13
N TYR A 132 5.61 1.32 1.05
CA TYR A 132 5.40 2.47 0.18
C TYR A 132 5.91 3.81 0.73
N HIS A 133 6.43 3.82 1.96
CA HIS A 133 6.98 5.02 2.59
C HIS A 133 8.27 4.73 3.38
N PRO A 134 9.10 5.75 3.66
CA PRO A 134 10.29 5.61 4.50
C PRO A 134 9.94 5.26 5.96
N LEU A 135 10.91 4.71 6.70
CA LEU A 135 10.81 4.66 8.16
C LEU A 135 10.93 6.08 8.72
N PHE A 136 9.89 6.59 9.36
CA PHE A 136 9.89 7.93 9.92
C PHE A 136 10.49 8.00 11.33
N TYR A 137 10.62 9.21 11.89
CA TYR A 137 10.88 9.39 13.32
C TYR A 137 9.62 9.10 14.14
N TYR A 138 9.76 8.71 15.42
CA TYR A 138 8.62 8.30 16.26
C TYR A 138 7.51 9.33 16.39
N GLN A 139 7.85 10.62 16.45
CA GLN A 139 6.88 11.73 16.45
C GLN A 139 6.00 11.79 15.18
N ASP A 140 6.43 11.14 14.10
CA ASP A 140 5.75 11.06 12.81
C ASP A 140 5.16 9.66 12.54
N PHE A 141 5.18 8.73 13.50
CA PHE A 141 4.60 7.39 13.31
C PHE A 141 3.09 7.41 13.05
N TRP A 142 2.37 8.44 13.49
CA TRP A 142 0.98 8.66 13.07
C TRP A 142 0.84 8.73 11.54
N VAL A 143 1.87 9.15 10.81
CA VAL A 143 1.88 9.11 9.35
C VAL A 143 2.06 7.68 8.83
N SER A 144 3.00 6.90 9.37
CA SER A 144 3.24 5.53 8.91
C SER A 144 2.05 4.62 9.22
N GLU A 145 1.64 4.56 10.47
CA GLU A 145 0.54 3.72 10.94
C GLU A 145 -0.78 4.15 10.32
N GLY A 146 -0.97 5.46 10.17
CA GLY A 146 -2.15 6.03 9.53
C GLY A 146 -2.27 5.68 8.06
N LEU A 147 -1.17 5.77 7.32
CA LEU A 147 -1.14 5.42 5.90
C LEU A 147 -1.46 3.93 5.72
N ALA A 148 -0.81 3.05 6.48
CA ALA A 148 -1.06 1.62 6.43
C ALA A 148 -2.50 1.26 6.82
N THR A 149 -3.05 1.90 7.86
CA THR A 149 -4.45 1.73 8.30
C THR A 149 -5.46 2.14 7.22
N TYR A 150 -5.18 3.20 6.47
CA TYR A 150 -6.03 3.61 5.35
C TYR A 150 -5.88 2.65 4.16
N LEU A 151 -4.64 2.39 3.74
CA LEU A 151 -4.33 1.61 2.55
C LEU A 151 -4.71 0.14 2.66
N GLN A 152 -4.65 -0.48 3.84
CA GLN A 152 -5.10 -1.87 4.00
C GLN A 152 -6.55 -2.03 3.49
N ASN A 153 -7.41 -1.04 3.75
CA ASN A 153 -8.81 -1.09 3.35
C ASN A 153 -8.96 -0.82 1.85
N VAL A 154 -8.15 0.08 1.30
CA VAL A 154 -8.10 0.36 -0.15
C VAL A 154 -7.66 -0.90 -0.91
N ILE A 155 -6.58 -1.55 -0.49
CA ILE A 155 -6.05 -2.76 -1.12
C ILE A 155 -7.07 -3.89 -1.06
N MET A 156 -7.64 -4.16 0.12
CA MET A 156 -8.64 -5.22 0.27
C MET A 156 -9.90 -4.95 -0.56
N PHE A 157 -10.32 -3.69 -0.69
CA PHE A 157 -11.46 -3.33 -1.55
C PHE A 157 -11.14 -3.57 -3.02
N ASN A 158 -9.98 -3.10 -3.50
CA ASN A 158 -9.56 -3.28 -4.90
C ASN A 158 -9.32 -4.76 -5.26
N ALA A 159 -8.95 -5.59 -4.27
CA ALA A 159 -8.84 -7.03 -4.40
C ALA A 159 -10.18 -7.78 -4.31
N ASN A 160 -11.31 -7.06 -4.18
CA ASN A 160 -12.66 -7.60 -3.98
C ASN A 160 -12.82 -8.48 -2.73
N LEU A 161 -11.97 -8.30 -1.71
CA LEU A 161 -12.06 -9.01 -0.42
C LEU A 161 -13.08 -8.37 0.51
N ILE A 162 -13.35 -7.07 0.32
CA ILE A 162 -14.39 -6.34 1.05
C ILE A 162 -15.27 -5.54 0.09
N SER A 163 -16.56 -5.46 0.42
CA SER A 163 -17.52 -4.65 -0.32
C SER A 163 -17.35 -3.15 -0.04
N ARG A 164 -17.97 -2.27 -0.84
CA ARG A 164 -18.01 -0.82 -0.55
C ARG A 164 -18.66 -0.51 0.79
N ALA A 165 -19.69 -1.28 1.17
CA ALA A 165 -20.37 -1.13 2.45
C ALA A 165 -19.41 -1.48 3.61
N GLU A 166 -18.66 -2.57 3.48
CA GLU A 166 -17.68 -3.01 4.47
C GLU A 166 -16.49 -2.04 4.57
N PHE A 167 -15.95 -1.58 3.44
CA PHE A 167 -14.93 -0.53 3.40
C PHE A 167 -15.37 0.72 4.18
N THR A 168 -16.59 1.19 3.91
CA THR A 168 -17.17 2.37 4.57
C THR A 168 -17.35 2.11 6.08
N HIS A 169 -17.85 0.93 6.44
CA HIS A 169 -18.07 0.54 7.83
C HIS A 169 -16.75 0.48 8.60
N ARG A 170 -15.71 -0.20 8.06
CA ARG A 170 -14.40 -0.35 8.69
C ARG A 170 -13.75 1.00 8.98
N LEU A 171 -13.69 1.89 7.98
CA LEU A 171 -13.12 3.22 8.16
C LEU A 171 -13.92 4.06 9.16
N TRP A 172 -15.26 4.09 9.03
CA TRP A 172 -16.11 4.84 9.96
C TRP A 172 -15.96 4.37 11.41
N SER A 173 -16.06 3.06 11.65
CA SER A 173 -15.93 2.44 12.97
C SER A 173 -14.53 2.68 13.56
N GLY A 174 -13.49 2.62 12.72
CA GLY A 174 -12.13 2.97 13.11
C GLY A 174 -11.97 4.43 13.54
N LEU A 175 -12.47 5.37 12.74
CA LEU A 175 -12.47 6.79 13.10
C LEU A 175 -13.21 7.04 14.41
N GLN A 176 -14.30 6.32 14.71
CA GLN A 176 -14.96 6.42 16.01
C GLN A 176 -14.06 5.95 17.16
N ARG A 177 -13.30 4.85 17.01
CA ARG A 177 -12.32 4.40 18.02
C ARG A 177 -11.23 5.45 18.24
N GLY A 178 -10.67 6.01 17.17
CA GLY A 178 -9.69 7.09 17.26
C GLY A 178 -10.23 8.33 17.99
N LYS A 179 -11.46 8.73 17.65
CA LYS A 179 -12.17 9.84 18.31
C LYS A 179 -12.39 9.57 19.80
N LEU A 180 -12.81 8.37 20.16
CA LEU A 180 -13.02 7.97 21.55
C LEU A 180 -11.70 8.06 22.34
N GLN A 181 -10.61 7.50 21.83
CA GLN A 181 -9.32 7.54 22.55
C GLN A 181 -8.76 8.98 22.65
N THR A 182 -8.99 9.82 21.64
CA THR A 182 -8.62 11.25 21.68
C THR A 182 -9.32 12.03 22.79
N ARG A 183 -10.49 11.58 23.27
CA ARG A 183 -11.16 12.23 24.42
C ARG A 183 -10.36 12.08 25.71
N HIS A 184 -9.55 11.03 25.85
CA HIS A 184 -8.77 10.73 27.05
C HIS A 184 -7.30 11.14 26.92
N ILE A 185 -6.75 11.08 25.72
CA ILE A 185 -5.38 11.47 25.42
C ILE A 185 -5.43 12.70 24.53
N ARG A 186 -5.19 13.91 25.05
CA ARG A 186 -5.40 15.19 24.33
C ARG A 186 -4.11 15.94 23.98
N ASN A 187 -2.93 15.43 24.33
CA ASN A 187 -1.67 16.04 23.94
C ASN A 187 -1.54 16.14 22.41
N LYS A 188 -0.62 16.96 21.91
CA LYS A 188 -0.37 17.08 20.46
C LYS A 188 -0.12 15.70 19.83
N LEU A 189 -0.69 15.47 18.65
CA LEU A 189 -0.58 14.17 17.96
C LEU A 189 0.88 13.72 17.79
N SER A 190 1.81 14.64 17.49
CA SER A 190 3.22 14.31 17.37
C SER A 190 3.81 13.76 18.69
N SER A 191 3.50 14.39 19.82
CA SER A 191 3.96 13.93 21.14
C SER A 191 3.32 12.60 21.55
N VAL A 192 2.07 12.36 21.15
CA VAL A 192 1.38 11.09 21.39
C VAL A 192 1.92 9.97 20.51
N SER A 193 2.23 10.28 19.25
CA SER A 193 2.88 9.36 18.33
C SER A 193 4.25 8.93 18.86
N GLU A 194 5.04 9.88 19.36
CA GLU A 194 6.35 9.59 19.94
C GLU A 194 6.28 8.67 21.16
N ASN A 195 5.21 8.77 21.95
CA ASN A 195 5.01 8.03 23.20
C ASN A 195 3.87 7.00 23.09
N MET A 196 3.57 6.52 21.88
CA MET A 196 2.34 5.78 21.62
C MET A 196 2.19 4.53 22.49
N TRP A 197 3.26 3.75 22.65
CA TRP A 197 3.21 2.49 23.40
C TRP A 197 3.03 2.70 24.90
N SER A 198 3.76 3.65 25.50
CA SER A 198 3.62 3.93 26.94
C SER A 198 2.25 4.52 27.29
N LEU A 199 1.64 5.25 26.34
CA LEU A 199 0.31 5.83 26.49
C LEU A 199 -0.82 4.87 26.09
N ASN A 200 -0.50 3.68 25.54
CA ASN A 200 -1.47 2.80 24.88
C ASN A 200 -2.34 3.56 23.85
N ALA A 201 -1.74 4.48 23.10
CA ALA A 201 -2.44 5.45 22.25
C ALA A 201 -2.60 4.98 20.78
N GLN A 202 -2.47 3.68 20.51
CA GLN A 202 -2.46 3.14 19.15
C GLN A 202 -3.71 3.54 18.37
N GLN A 203 -4.92 3.39 18.93
CA GLN A 203 -6.15 3.77 18.22
C GLN A 203 -6.17 5.26 17.84
N ARG A 204 -5.68 6.14 18.71
CA ARG A 204 -5.58 7.57 18.44
C ARG A 204 -4.57 7.84 17.33
N VAL A 205 -3.37 7.26 17.41
CA VAL A 205 -2.29 7.48 16.44
C VAL A 205 -2.69 6.96 15.06
N TYR A 206 -3.13 5.71 14.98
CA TYR A 206 -3.49 5.02 13.75
C TYR A 206 -4.67 5.73 13.08
N TRP A 207 -5.75 5.98 13.81
CA TRP A 207 -6.95 6.56 13.20
C TRP A 207 -6.87 8.07 13.00
N SER A 208 -6.02 8.81 13.72
CA SER A 208 -5.73 10.21 13.37
C SER A 208 -4.94 10.29 12.07
N GLY A 209 -4.00 9.38 11.86
CA GLY A 209 -3.27 9.29 10.59
C GLY A 209 -4.12 8.79 9.44
N ALA A 210 -4.98 7.79 9.64
CA ALA A 210 -5.93 7.36 8.62
C ALA A 210 -6.88 8.52 8.25
N ALA A 211 -7.34 9.28 9.24
CA ALA A 211 -8.15 10.48 8.99
C ALA A 211 -7.42 11.55 8.16
N PHE A 212 -6.12 11.74 8.40
CA PHE A 212 -5.29 12.63 7.57
C PHE A 212 -5.31 12.20 6.10
N PHE A 213 -5.11 10.92 5.81
CA PHE A 213 -5.10 10.43 4.42
C PHE A 213 -6.50 10.41 3.80
N ILE A 214 -7.55 10.20 4.59
CA ILE A 214 -8.94 10.36 4.12
C ILE A 214 -9.21 11.83 3.75
N GLU A 215 -8.84 12.80 4.59
CA GLU A 215 -8.98 14.23 4.24
C GLU A 215 -8.14 14.62 3.02
N ALA A 216 -6.94 14.03 2.86
CA ALA A 216 -6.12 14.24 1.68
C ALA A 216 -6.76 13.66 0.40
N GLU A 217 -7.29 12.44 0.46
CA GLU A 217 -8.01 11.80 -0.66
C GLU A 217 -9.28 12.58 -1.02
N ILE A 218 -10.01 13.11 -0.02
CA ILE A 218 -11.15 14.00 -0.27
C ILE A 218 -10.67 15.26 -0.99
N ALA A 219 -9.60 15.91 -0.52
CA ALA A 219 -9.08 17.12 -1.13
C ALA A 219 -8.65 16.87 -2.59
N LEU A 220 -7.95 15.76 -2.87
CA LEU A 220 -7.60 15.33 -4.22
C LEU A 220 -8.84 15.10 -5.09
N ASN A 221 -9.86 14.44 -4.55
CA ASN A 221 -11.13 14.18 -5.24
C ASN A 221 -11.92 15.43 -5.59
N THR A 222 -11.71 16.54 -4.87
CA THR A 222 -12.40 17.82 -5.08
C THR A 222 -11.66 18.79 -6.01
N LEU A 223 -10.46 18.44 -6.48
CA LEU A 223 -9.73 19.28 -7.42
C LEU A 223 -10.53 19.47 -8.72
N PRO A 224 -10.54 20.68 -9.32
CA PRO A 224 -11.29 20.97 -10.55
C PRO A 224 -10.92 20.04 -11.70
N THR A 225 -9.65 19.66 -11.76
CA THR A 225 -9.14 18.61 -12.64
C THR A 225 -8.57 17.49 -11.77
N ARG A 226 -9.24 16.33 -11.77
CA ARG A 226 -8.73 15.16 -11.06
C ARG A 226 -7.41 14.74 -11.71
N GLN A 227 -6.31 14.85 -10.97
CA GLN A 227 -5.00 14.43 -11.45
C GLN A 227 -4.56 13.11 -10.82
N PHE A 228 -4.74 12.95 -9.51
CA PHE A 228 -4.25 11.78 -8.78
C PHE A 228 -5.17 11.37 -7.63
N THR A 229 -5.27 10.07 -7.35
CA THR A 229 -5.63 9.50 -6.04
C THR A 229 -4.39 9.30 -5.18
N MET A 230 -4.54 8.99 -3.89
CA MET A 230 -3.40 8.64 -3.03
C MET A 230 -2.62 7.45 -3.60
N SER A 231 -3.31 6.43 -4.11
CA SER A 231 -2.71 5.25 -4.75
C SER A 231 -1.88 5.63 -5.98
N GLU A 232 -2.41 6.51 -6.84
CA GLU A 232 -1.70 6.99 -8.03
C GLU A 232 -0.46 7.84 -7.65
N LEU A 233 -0.52 8.62 -6.57
CA LEU A 233 0.63 9.36 -6.05
C LEU A 233 1.71 8.45 -5.49
N LEU A 234 1.35 7.42 -4.71
CA LEU A 234 2.32 6.46 -4.17
C LEU A 234 3.03 5.71 -5.28
N ASN A 235 2.29 5.29 -6.31
CA ASN A 235 2.84 4.66 -7.50
C ASN A 235 3.89 5.57 -8.17
N ARG A 236 3.57 6.85 -8.35
CA ARG A 236 4.51 7.81 -8.94
C ARG A 236 5.70 8.07 -8.01
N TYR A 237 5.47 8.18 -6.71
CA TYR A 237 6.51 8.37 -5.70
C TYR A 237 7.53 7.24 -5.71
N GLN A 238 7.08 5.98 -5.78
CA GLN A 238 7.97 4.81 -5.86
C GLN A 238 8.92 4.88 -7.06
N ARG A 239 8.46 5.38 -8.21
CA ARG A 239 9.26 5.40 -9.45
C ARG A 239 10.28 6.54 -9.54
N CYS A 240 9.98 7.71 -8.97
CA CYS A 240 10.82 8.91 -9.19
C CYS A 240 11.54 9.42 -7.95
N CYS A 241 10.94 9.21 -6.78
CA CYS A 241 11.08 10.14 -5.68
C CYS A 241 11.26 9.42 -4.33
N ARG A 242 11.21 8.09 -4.33
CA ARG A 242 11.45 7.26 -3.15
C ARG A 242 12.79 7.61 -2.54
N SER A 243 12.77 7.95 -1.25
CA SER A 243 13.95 8.40 -0.50
C SER A 243 14.00 7.70 0.85
N LYS A 244 15.20 7.47 1.39
CA LYS A 244 15.37 6.93 2.76
C LYS A 244 15.26 7.98 3.86
N ASN A 245 14.83 9.21 3.54
CA ASN A 245 14.70 10.29 4.50
C ASN A 245 13.61 9.98 5.56
N LYS A 246 13.97 10.06 6.84
CA LYS A 246 13.09 9.74 7.97
C LYS A 246 12.12 10.86 8.38
N GLN A 247 12.22 12.04 7.75
CA GLN A 247 11.34 13.17 8.08
C GLN A 247 10.04 13.06 7.26
N ALA A 248 8.89 12.88 7.93
CA ALA A 248 7.62 12.74 7.21
C ALA A 248 7.25 13.99 6.40
N LYS A 249 7.64 15.20 6.86
CA LYS A 249 7.47 16.44 6.08
C LYS A 249 8.13 16.39 4.70
N VAL A 250 9.22 15.64 4.52
CA VAL A 250 9.89 15.49 3.22
C VAL A 250 9.02 14.61 2.33
N PHE A 251 8.50 13.50 2.86
CA PHE A 251 7.54 12.67 2.15
C PHE A 251 6.30 13.47 1.71
N MET A 252 5.72 14.29 2.60
CA MET A 252 4.59 15.17 2.25
C MET A 252 4.94 16.17 1.14
N SER A 253 6.14 16.76 1.20
CA SER A 253 6.60 17.67 0.14
C SER A 253 6.77 16.97 -1.20
N GLU A 254 7.20 15.71 -1.24
CA GLU A 254 7.29 14.94 -2.48
C GLU A 254 5.89 14.65 -3.05
N LEU A 255 4.92 14.27 -2.22
CA LEU A 255 3.53 14.07 -2.67
C LEU A 255 2.90 15.36 -3.23
N ASP A 256 3.17 16.50 -2.57
CA ASP A 256 2.75 17.82 -3.04
C ASP A 256 3.41 18.19 -4.37
N LYS A 257 4.70 17.91 -4.56
CA LYS A 257 5.41 18.14 -5.83
C LYS A 257 4.81 17.31 -6.97
N ILE A 258 4.55 16.03 -6.73
CA ILE A 258 3.96 15.13 -7.74
C ILE A 258 2.55 15.59 -8.10
N SER A 259 1.71 15.90 -7.10
CA SER A 259 0.33 16.34 -7.30
C SER A 259 0.21 17.80 -7.76
N LYS A 260 1.29 18.58 -7.70
CA LYS A 260 1.31 20.04 -7.89
C LYS A 260 0.32 20.75 -6.97
N THR A 261 0.25 20.31 -5.71
CA THR A 261 -0.62 20.90 -4.69
C THR A 261 0.17 21.27 -3.43
N ALA A 262 -0.52 21.75 -2.40
CA ALA A 262 0.01 21.90 -1.05
C ALA A 262 -0.87 21.14 -0.02
N ILE A 263 -1.62 20.13 -0.47
CA ILE A 263 -2.59 19.41 0.37
C ILE A 263 -1.87 18.74 1.54
N PHE A 264 -0.80 17.99 1.26
CA PHE A 264 -0.15 17.13 2.22
C PHE A 264 0.67 17.92 3.25
N SER A 265 1.46 18.89 2.81
CA SER A 265 2.25 19.73 3.71
C SER A 265 1.36 20.58 4.62
N ASN A 266 0.28 21.17 4.11
CA ASN A 266 -0.67 21.95 4.92
C ASN A 266 -1.39 21.07 5.95
N LEU A 267 -1.92 19.92 5.52
CA LEU A 267 -2.54 18.97 6.44
C LEU A 267 -1.51 18.52 7.49
N TYR A 268 -0.24 18.31 7.12
CA TYR A 268 0.77 17.78 8.04
C TYR A 268 1.07 18.78 9.16
N GLN A 269 1.21 20.07 8.83
CA GLN A 269 1.40 21.11 9.85
C GLN A 269 0.21 21.23 10.80
N LYS A 270 -1.01 21.01 10.30
CA LYS A 270 -2.24 20.98 11.12
C LYS A 270 -2.27 19.75 12.02
N TYR A 271 -2.08 18.55 11.46
CA TYR A 271 -2.26 17.29 12.18
C TYR A 271 -1.22 17.05 13.25
N LYS A 272 0.06 17.35 13.00
CA LYS A 272 1.12 17.11 14.00
C LYS A 272 0.84 17.84 15.33
N ASN A 273 0.21 19.02 15.25
CA ASN A 273 -0.10 19.87 16.40
C ASN A 273 -1.50 19.61 16.99
N ARG A 274 -2.25 18.68 16.40
CA ARG A 274 -3.67 18.48 16.72
C ARG A 274 -3.85 17.85 18.10
N THR A 275 -4.76 18.42 18.88
CA THR A 275 -5.18 17.90 20.19
C THR A 275 -6.60 17.33 20.15
N ASP A 276 -7.36 17.65 19.11
CA ASP A 276 -8.69 17.13 18.80
C ASP A 276 -8.64 15.99 17.77
N PHE A 277 -9.82 15.46 17.41
CA PHE A 277 -9.97 14.47 16.34
C PHE A 277 -10.74 15.10 15.15
N PRO A 278 -10.32 14.90 13.90
CA PRO A 278 -10.99 15.43 12.72
C PRO A 278 -12.48 15.08 12.64
N LYS A 279 -13.24 15.95 11.97
CA LYS A 279 -14.63 15.68 11.62
C LYS A 279 -14.70 15.19 10.18
N ILE A 280 -14.87 13.89 10.01
CA ILE A 280 -15.14 13.23 8.74
C ILE A 280 -16.47 12.50 8.90
N THR A 281 -17.39 12.63 7.95
CA THR A 281 -18.69 11.95 7.99
C THR A 281 -18.65 10.60 7.29
N LYS A 282 -19.61 9.74 7.59
CA LYS A 282 -19.73 8.43 6.92
C LYS A 282 -20.03 8.58 5.42
N GLU A 283 -20.77 9.62 5.06
CA GLU A 283 -21.11 9.97 3.68
C GLU A 283 -19.86 10.40 2.89
N GLN A 284 -18.96 11.17 3.51
CA GLN A 284 -17.67 11.51 2.88
C GLN A 284 -16.84 10.25 2.58
N ILE A 285 -16.84 9.27 3.50
CA ILE A 285 -16.12 8.00 3.33
C ILE A 285 -16.74 7.17 2.20
N SER A 286 -18.07 7.08 2.12
CA SER A 286 -18.75 6.26 1.10
C SER A 286 -18.57 6.80 -0.32
N GLN A 287 -18.25 8.09 -0.45
CA GLN A 287 -18.02 8.79 -1.72
C GLN A 287 -16.54 8.86 -2.13
N LEU A 288 -15.61 8.32 -1.32
CA LEU A 288 -14.19 8.29 -1.68
C LEU A 288 -13.99 7.54 -3.01
N ARG A 289 -13.20 8.15 -3.90
CA ARG A 289 -12.70 7.52 -5.11
C ARG A 289 -11.18 7.42 -4.97
N PHE A 290 -10.62 6.23 -5.14
CA PHE A 290 -9.22 5.92 -4.86
C PHE A 290 -8.67 4.88 -5.84
#